data_AF-A0A963TKM9-F1
#
_entry.id   AF-A0A963TKM9-F1
#
_cell.length_a   1.000
_cell.length_b   1.000
_cell.length_c   1.000
_cell.angle_alpha   90.00
_cell.angle_beta   90.00
_cell.angle_gamma   90.00
#
_symmetry.space_group_name_H-M   'P 1'
#
loop_
_entity.id
_entity.type
_entity.pdbx_description
1 polymer ?
#
loop_
_entity_poly.entity_id
_entity_poly.type
_entity_poly.pdbx_seq_one_letter_code
_entity_poly.pdbx_strand_id
1 'polypeptide(L)'
;MAGSSQKFIARNRAPRVQIEYDVELYGAEKKVQLPFVMGVVSDLAGKSEAPQPGVADRKFLEIDVDNFDDRMKSMKPRAAFTVPNTLTGEGNLAVDITFESMD
;
A
#
# COMPACT_ATOMS: atom_id res chain seq x y z
N MET A 1 -27.39 -4.93 4.83
CA MET A 1 -28.29 -3.84 5.29
C MET A 1 -28.42 -3.98 6.79
N ALA A 2 -28.03 -2.95 7.55
CA ALA A 2 -28.33 -2.94 8.99
C ALA A 2 -29.86 -2.89 9.15
N GLY A 3 -30.46 -3.90 9.79
CA GLY A 3 -31.91 -3.93 9.99
C GLY A 3 -32.33 -2.76 10.90
N SER A 4 -33.35 -1.99 10.51
CA SER A 4 -33.86 -0.93 11.36
C SER A 4 -34.50 -1.51 12.62
N SER A 5 -34.32 -0.84 13.76
CA SER A 5 -34.93 -1.21 15.03
C SER A 5 -36.47 -1.22 14.97
N GLN A 6 -37.05 -0.42 14.08
CA GLN A 6 -38.48 -0.40 13.77
C GLN A 6 -38.95 -1.75 13.18
N LYS A 7 -38.21 -2.32 12.22
CA LYS A 7 -38.49 -3.64 11.63
C LYS A 7 -38.29 -4.79 12.63
N PHE A 8 -37.45 -4.61 13.65
CA PHE A 8 -37.32 -5.56 14.76
C PHE A 8 -38.54 -5.54 15.70
N ILE A 9 -39.03 -4.35 16.06
CA ILE A 9 -40.24 -4.17 16.89
C ILE A 9 -41.49 -4.74 16.18
N ALA A 10 -41.59 -4.57 14.86
CA ALA A 10 -42.64 -5.18 14.03
C ALA A 10 -42.73 -6.70 14.20
N ARG A 11 -41.58 -7.37 14.22
CA ARG A 11 -41.50 -8.84 14.25
C ARG A 11 -41.69 -9.44 15.64
N ASN A 12 -41.28 -8.74 16.69
CA ASN A 12 -41.27 -9.29 18.04
C ASN A 12 -42.51 -8.92 18.86
N ARG A 13 -43.07 -7.70 18.70
CA ARG A 13 -44.31 -7.27 19.39
C ARG A 13 -44.91 -5.99 18.78
N ALA A 14 -45.65 -6.14 17.68
CA ALA A 14 -46.23 -5.00 16.95
C ALA A 14 -47.22 -4.19 17.82
N PRO A 15 -47.02 -2.86 17.98
CA PRO A 15 -47.98 -1.98 18.64
C PRO A 15 -49.23 -1.74 17.78
N ARG A 16 -50.31 -1.23 18.39
CA ARG A 16 -51.60 -1.00 17.69
C ARG A 16 -51.51 0.00 16.53
N VAL A 17 -50.56 0.93 16.59
CA VAL A 17 -50.19 1.83 15.49
C VAL A 17 -48.68 1.80 15.38
N GLN A 18 -48.16 1.51 14.19
CA GLN A 18 -46.75 1.42 13.91
C GLN A 18 -46.42 2.29 12.70
N ILE A 19 -45.41 3.15 12.85
CA ILE A 19 -44.92 4.04 11.80
C ILE A 19 -43.48 3.60 11.52
N GLU A 20 -43.21 3.27 10.26
CA GLU A 20 -41.87 2.90 9.78
C GLU A 20 -41.41 3.94 8.77
N TYR A 21 -40.11 4.22 8.76
CA TYR A 21 -39.48 5.00 7.71
C TYR A 21 -38.64 4.03 6.87
N ASP A 22 -39.14 3.72 5.67
CA ASP A 22 -38.38 2.98 4.67
C ASP A 22 -37.92 3.95 3.58
N VAL A 23 -36.68 3.76 3.11
CA VAL A 23 -36.16 4.52 1.99
C VAL A 23 -36.55 3.76 0.73
N GLU A 24 -37.59 4.23 0.05
CA GLU A 24 -38.02 3.66 -1.23
C GLU A 24 -36.96 3.97 -2.29
N LEU A 25 -36.25 2.94 -2.75
CA LEU A 25 -35.15 3.08 -3.70
C LEU A 25 -35.62 2.90 -5.16
N TYR A 26 -36.90 2.59 -5.44
CA TYR A 26 -37.44 2.41 -6.80
C TYR A 26 -36.58 1.52 -7.73
N GLY A 27 -35.94 0.49 -7.17
CA GLY A 27 -35.01 -0.37 -7.93
C GLY A 27 -33.67 0.27 -8.28
N ALA A 28 -33.29 1.38 -7.62
CA ALA A 28 -32.03 2.08 -7.84
C ALA A 28 -30.85 1.12 -7.71
N GLU A 29 -30.08 1.02 -8.79
CA GLU A 29 -28.84 0.25 -8.79
C GLU A 29 -27.85 0.88 -7.81
N LYS A 30 -27.38 0.06 -6.87
CA LYS A 30 -26.34 0.46 -5.95
C LYS A 30 -25.04 0.63 -6.76
N LYS A 31 -24.58 1.87 -6.89
CA LYS A 31 -23.23 2.14 -7.43
C LYS A 31 -22.19 1.48 -6.51
N VAL A 32 -21.45 0.53 -7.06
CA VAL A 32 -20.26 -0.04 -6.41
C VAL A 32 -19.06 0.73 -6.95
N GLN A 33 -18.35 1.42 -6.06
CA GLN A 33 -17.10 2.07 -6.42
C GLN A 33 -15.98 1.03 -6.32
N LEU A 34 -15.35 0.75 -7.46
CA LEU A 34 -14.18 -0.10 -7.54
C LEU A 34 -12.94 0.81 -7.66
N PRO A 35 -12.04 0.83 -6.67
CA PRO A 35 -10.81 1.59 -6.78
C PRO A 35 -9.91 0.97 -7.85
N PHE A 36 -9.30 1.83 -8.68
CA PHE A 36 -8.24 1.40 -9.58
C PHE A 36 -6.91 1.39 -8.82
N VAL A 37 -6.34 0.20 -8.62
CA VAL A 37 -5.05 0.01 -7.95
C VAL A 37 -4.04 -0.53 -8.95
N MET A 38 -2.87 0.11 -9.01
CA MET A 38 -1.79 -0.29 -9.90
C MET A 38 -0.69 -1.01 -9.10
N GLY A 39 -0.36 -2.23 -9.51
CA GLY A 39 0.80 -2.96 -8.99
C GLY A 39 2.05 -2.63 -9.80
N VAL A 40 3.13 -2.25 -9.12
CA VAL A 40 4.45 -2.03 -9.72
C VAL A 40 5.41 -3.11 -9.24
N VAL A 41 6.15 -3.71 -10.16
CA VAL A 41 7.19 -4.71 -9.86
C VAL A 41 8.50 -4.22 -10.45
N SER A 42 9.54 -4.13 -9.63
CA SER A 42 10.87 -3.65 -10.03
C SER A 42 11.96 -4.26 -9.15
N ASP A 43 13.19 -4.28 -9.65
CA ASP A 43 14.38 -4.52 -8.84
C ASP A 43 14.81 -3.21 -8.18
N LEU A 44 14.64 -3.14 -6.86
CA LEU A 44 14.83 -1.91 -6.09
C LEU A 44 15.92 -2.05 -5.01
N ALA A 45 16.29 -3.27 -4.62
CA ALA A 45 17.26 -3.50 -3.54
C ALA A 45 18.72 -3.44 -4.04
N GLY A 46 18.96 -3.65 -5.33
CA GLY A 46 20.29 -3.62 -5.92
C GLY A 46 21.24 -4.64 -5.28
N LYS A 47 22.45 -4.20 -4.91
CA LYS A 47 23.44 -5.04 -4.22
C LYS A 47 23.26 -5.00 -2.70
N SER A 48 22.03 -5.29 -2.25
CA SER A 48 21.66 -5.30 -0.84
C SER A 48 22.53 -6.29 -0.05
N GLU A 49 22.92 -5.92 1.17
CA GLU A 49 23.65 -6.80 2.09
C GLU A 49 22.72 -7.79 2.80
N ALA A 50 21.42 -7.47 2.86
CA ALA A 50 20.42 -8.33 3.47
C ALA A 50 19.90 -9.34 2.44
N PRO A 51 19.87 -10.65 2.76
CA PRO A 51 19.27 -11.64 1.90
C PRO A 51 17.78 -11.34 1.70
N GLN A 52 17.38 -11.16 0.45
CA GLN A 52 16.01 -10.85 0.11
C GLN A 52 15.14 -12.11 0.17
N PRO A 53 13.90 -12.03 0.68
CA PRO A 53 12.96 -13.15 0.65
C PRO A 53 12.72 -13.68 -0.76
N GLY A 54 12.26 -14.93 -0.85
CA GLY A 54 11.83 -15.51 -2.11
C GLY A 54 10.68 -14.70 -2.73
N VAL A 55 10.54 -14.75 -4.05
CA VAL A 55 9.53 -13.93 -4.77
C VAL A 55 8.12 -14.18 -4.25
N ALA A 56 7.78 -15.42 -3.87
CA ALA A 56 6.48 -15.78 -3.34
C ALA A 56 6.18 -15.19 -1.95
N ASP A 57 7.22 -14.86 -1.18
CA ASP A 57 7.09 -14.31 0.18
C ASP A 57 7.02 -12.78 0.17
N ARG A 58 7.33 -12.13 -0.96
CA ARG A 58 7.28 -10.68 -1.12
C ARG A 58 5.84 -10.22 -1.33
N LYS A 59 5.36 -9.36 -0.44
CA LYS A 59 4.03 -8.74 -0.53
C LYS A 59 4.11 -7.42 -1.27
N PHE A 60 3.04 -7.07 -1.98
CA PHE A 60 2.85 -5.69 -2.44
C PHE A 60 2.70 -4.78 -1.23
N LEU A 61 3.49 -3.71 -1.24
CA LEU A 61 3.42 -2.65 -0.25
C LEU A 61 2.76 -1.44 -0.91
N GLU A 62 1.90 -0.78 -0.16
CA GLU A 62 1.34 0.50 -0.58
C GLU A 62 2.44 1.57 -0.53
N ILE A 63 2.53 2.33 -1.62
CA ILE A 63 3.48 3.43 -1.82
C ILE A 63 2.68 4.65 -2.24
N ASP A 64 2.89 5.76 -1.53
CA ASP A 64 2.37 7.09 -1.84
C ASP A 64 3.45 8.14 -1.54
N VAL A 65 3.09 9.42 -1.66
CA VAL A 65 4.02 10.55 -1.42
C VAL A 65 4.36 10.73 0.05
N ASP A 66 3.55 10.20 0.97
CA ASP A 66 3.72 10.39 2.41
C ASP A 66 4.66 9.32 3.00
N ASN A 67 4.71 8.12 2.41
CA ASN A 67 5.49 7.00 2.91
C ASN A 67 6.69 6.59 2.04
N PHE A 68 6.99 7.33 0.96
CA PHE A 68 8.03 6.95 0.00
C PHE A 68 9.42 6.75 0.63
N ASP A 69 9.89 7.73 1.39
CA ASP A 69 11.23 7.66 2.03
C ASP A 69 11.27 6.59 3.12
N ASP A 70 10.19 6.41 3.88
CA ASP A 70 10.07 5.33 4.86
C ASP A 70 10.19 3.95 4.18
N ARG A 71 9.56 3.80 3.01
CA ARG A 71 9.67 2.58 2.18
C ARG A 71 11.10 2.39 1.70
N MET A 72 11.75 3.43 1.19
CA MET A 72 13.14 3.36 0.75
C MET A 72 14.07 2.95 1.91
N LYS A 73 13.96 3.63 3.05
CA LYS A 73 14.73 3.34 4.26
C LYS A 73 14.53 1.92 4.77
N SER A 74 13.32 1.38 4.66
CA SER A 74 13.03 -0.01 5.04
C SER A 74 13.68 -1.02 4.09
N MET A 75 13.74 -0.70 2.80
CA MET A 75 14.28 -1.57 1.77
C MET A 75 15.82 -1.52 1.69
N LYS A 76 16.40 -0.37 2.05
CA LYS A 76 17.84 -0.07 1.98
C LYS A 76 18.45 -0.41 0.61
N PRO A 77 18.01 0.24 -0.48
CA PRO A 77 18.66 0.13 -1.78
C PRO A 77 20.15 0.41 -1.64
N ARG A 78 20.99 -0.45 -2.23
CA ARG A 78 22.44 -0.31 -2.15
C ARG A 78 23.12 -0.41 -3.51
N ALA A 79 24.03 0.53 -3.76
CA ALA A 79 24.90 0.55 -4.93
C ALA A 79 26.36 0.42 -4.48
N ALA A 80 26.98 -0.71 -4.81
CA ALA A 80 28.37 -1.00 -4.51
C ALA A 80 29.14 -1.34 -5.80
N PHE A 81 30.11 -0.50 -6.16
CA PHE A 81 30.91 -0.65 -7.38
C PHE A 81 32.24 0.10 -7.30
N THR A 82 33.13 -0.18 -8.23
CA THR A 82 34.47 0.40 -8.29
C THR A 82 34.54 1.38 -9.45
N VAL A 83 35.12 2.56 -9.21
CA VAL A 83 35.28 3.63 -10.20
C VAL A 83 36.75 4.06 -10.32
N PRO A 84 37.20 4.58 -11.46
CA PRO A 84 38.53 5.18 -11.57
C PRO A 84 38.70 6.36 -10.60
N ASN A 85 39.83 6.41 -9.88
CA ASN A 85 40.06 7.44 -8.87
C ASN A 85 40.65 8.71 -9.50
N THR A 86 39.84 9.74 -9.65
CA THR A 86 40.26 11.05 -10.19
C THR A 86 40.81 12.02 -9.13
N LEU A 87 40.74 11.68 -7.82
CA LEU A 87 41.26 12.53 -6.74
C LEU A 87 42.79 12.46 -6.65
N THR A 88 43.35 11.26 -6.78
CA THR A 88 44.80 11.02 -6.77
C THR A 88 45.36 10.72 -8.16
N GLY A 89 44.50 10.37 -9.12
CA GLY A 89 44.91 9.99 -10.48
C GLY A 89 45.46 8.57 -10.60
N GLU A 90 45.46 7.78 -9.52
CA GLU A 90 46.01 6.42 -9.48
C GLU A 90 45.00 5.41 -8.95
N GLY A 91 44.91 4.27 -9.64
CA GLY A 91 44.08 3.14 -9.23
C GLY A 91 42.58 3.39 -9.32
N ASN A 92 41.82 2.58 -8.59
CA ASN A 92 40.37 2.66 -8.52
C ASN A 92 39.91 2.90 -7.09
N LEU A 93 38.79 3.62 -6.95
CA LEU A 93 38.09 3.87 -5.71
C LEU A 93 36.89 2.93 -5.60
N ALA A 94 36.77 2.22 -4.48
CA ALA A 94 35.56 1.46 -4.16
C ALA A 94 34.51 2.40 -3.57
N VAL A 95 33.31 2.39 -4.15
CA VAL A 95 32.16 3.18 -3.71
C VAL A 95 31.09 2.24 -3.20
N ASP A 96 30.56 2.55 -2.03
CA ASP A 96 29.49 1.83 -1.38
C ASP A 96 28.49 2.84 -0.80
N ILE A 97 27.29 2.85 -1.35
CA ILE A 97 26.24 3.81 -1.01
C ILE A 97 24.97 3.04 -0.72
N THR A 98 24.39 3.30 0.45
CA THR A 98 23.04 2.87 0.82
C THR A 98 22.13 4.09 0.87
N PHE A 99 20.99 4.01 0.20
CA PHE A 99 20.03 5.10 0.10
C PHE A 99 18.96 4.95 1.18
N GLU A 100 18.69 6.03 1.93
CA GLU A 100 17.61 6.09 2.92
C GLU A 100 16.45 7.00 2.49
N SER A 101 16.69 7.92 1.55
CA SER A 101 15.76 8.92 1.04
C SER A 101 16.03 9.19 -0.44
N MET A 102 15.09 9.84 -1.12
CA MET A 102 15.31 10.33 -2.50
C MET A 102 16.35 11.45 -2.61
N ASP A 103 16.56 12.20 -1.52
CA ASP A 103 17.56 13.26 -1.41
C ASP A 103 18.94 12.72 -1.00
#